data_AF-A0A0S8EXQ7-F1
#
_entry.id   AF-A0A0S8EXQ7-F1
#
_cell.length_a   1.000
_cell.length_b   1.000
_cell.length_c   1.000
_cell.angle_alpha   90.00
_cell.angle_beta   90.00
_cell.angle_gamma   90.00
#
_symmetry.space_group_name_H-M   'P 1'
#
loop_
_entity.id
_entity.type
_entity.pdbx_description
1 polymer ?
#
loop_
_entity_poly.entity_id
_entity_poly.type
_entity_poly.pdbx_seq_one_letter_code
_entity_poly.pdbx_strand_id
1 'polypeptide(L)'
;MSVGRVLALSLLLLAIATLGCKRDLGECNLTGTTSDGTEIDGPAAFDVAYRITDGMPMYEGQALVQSTCGDGAFCHAPGAKGGDRFGAPAGMNFDVSLVCNGDVAGCQTNPPYDDRVQRLNGEQNNIRNWAEGMIQEMRAGAMPPGEAGRRVRNNTPWLRPDQSELPSIDSAEAQEIVRNWLACDAPAIGRTETPPTDADQLQPCGASDEEVICVYSGPAADLPDPNWNDIYWTIMFTQCVSCHGPANDNVDSNPDNPFGDEIPGGASPAALAVLDLSGSNTTDTTNWAEDSYPAVVNASASTAGSCAGQGLVVEVSNSDDSIMVEKMRGEQTCGGEMPLGGLLPQPLVDVVAEWVDLGAPLD
;
A
#
# COMPACT_ATOMS: atom_id res chain seq x y z
N MET A 1 -21.60 -55.85 -54.56
CA MET A 1 -21.41 -55.65 -53.10
C MET A 1 -20.36 -54.57 -52.94
N SER A 2 -20.77 -53.39 -52.48
CA SER A 2 -19.96 -52.16 -52.50
C SER A 2 -19.04 -52.07 -51.28
N VAL A 3 -17.74 -51.93 -51.51
CA VAL A 3 -16.78 -51.51 -50.48
C VAL A 3 -16.51 -50.04 -50.75
N GLY A 4 -17.15 -49.17 -49.99
CA GLY A 4 -16.99 -47.72 -50.08
C GLY A 4 -17.11 -47.10 -48.70
N ARG A 5 -16.20 -46.16 -48.42
CA ARG A 5 -16.25 -45.13 -47.37
C ARG A 5 -15.93 -45.58 -45.94
N VAL A 6 -14.63 -45.70 -45.64
CA VAL A 6 -14.09 -45.47 -44.29
C VAL A 6 -12.75 -44.73 -44.44
N LEU A 7 -12.79 -43.45 -44.81
CA LEU A 7 -11.61 -42.57 -44.84
C LEU A 7 -12.06 -41.11 -44.96
N ALA A 8 -12.85 -40.65 -43.98
CA ALA A 8 -13.27 -39.25 -43.90
C ALA A 8 -13.56 -38.80 -42.45
N LEU A 9 -13.02 -39.49 -41.44
CA LEU A 9 -13.27 -39.18 -40.04
C LEU A 9 -12.00 -38.96 -39.20
N SER A 10 -10.84 -38.81 -39.83
CA SER A 10 -9.56 -38.62 -39.13
C SER A 10 -8.98 -37.20 -39.28
N LEU A 11 -9.67 -36.30 -39.98
CA LEU A 11 -9.22 -34.91 -40.21
C LEU A 11 -10.07 -33.85 -39.48
N LEU A 12 -11.07 -34.26 -38.68
CA LEU A 12 -11.94 -33.34 -37.93
C LEU A 12 -11.67 -33.33 -36.41
N LEU A 13 -10.59 -33.96 -35.95
CA LEU A 13 -10.18 -33.98 -34.53
C LEU A 13 -8.92 -33.15 -34.25
N LEU A 14 -8.32 -32.52 -35.27
CA LEU A 14 -7.11 -31.70 -35.12
C LEU A 14 -7.33 -30.19 -35.26
N ALA A 15 -8.59 -29.73 -35.18
CA ALA A 15 -8.94 -28.31 -35.29
C ALA A 15 -9.70 -27.76 -34.06
N ILE A 16 -9.74 -28.50 -32.95
CA ILE A 16 -10.39 -28.08 -31.68
C ILE A 16 -9.33 -27.96 -30.55
N ALA A 17 -8.09 -27.60 -30.88
CA ALA A 17 -7.02 -27.41 -29.90
C ALA A 17 -6.55 -25.93 -29.78
N THR A 18 -7.16 -24.99 -30.51
CA THR A 18 -6.73 -23.58 -30.50
C THR A 18 -7.85 -22.56 -30.25
N LEU A 19 -9.08 -23.00 -29.97
CA LEU A 19 -10.05 -22.17 -29.26
C LEU A 19 -9.71 -22.22 -27.76
N GLY A 20 -8.49 -21.82 -27.43
CA GLY A 20 -8.15 -21.48 -26.06
C GLY A 20 -9.14 -20.39 -25.63
N CYS A 21 -9.81 -20.61 -24.51
CA CYS A 21 -10.61 -19.59 -23.84
C CYS A 21 -9.84 -18.27 -23.95
N LYS A 22 -10.43 -17.27 -24.61
CA LYS A 22 -9.84 -15.94 -24.67
C LYS A 22 -9.48 -15.56 -23.24
N ARG A 23 -8.18 -15.35 -22.99
CA ARG A 23 -7.64 -14.77 -21.78
C ARG A 23 -8.51 -13.56 -21.43
N ASP A 24 -9.21 -13.60 -20.30
CA ASP A 24 -10.09 -12.52 -19.82
C ASP A 24 -9.31 -11.18 -19.70
N LEU A 25 -7.99 -11.30 -19.62
CA LEU A 25 -7.05 -10.20 -19.60
C LEU A 25 -6.91 -9.46 -20.94
N GLY A 26 -7.24 -10.03 -22.10
CA GLY A 26 -6.98 -9.37 -23.38
C GLY A 26 -5.49 -9.22 -23.74
N GLU A 27 -5.15 -8.28 -24.63
CA GLU A 27 -3.77 -7.95 -24.99
C GLU A 27 -3.17 -6.93 -24.00
N CYS A 28 -1.84 -6.98 -23.87
CA CYS A 28 -1.07 -5.94 -23.19
C CYS A 28 -1.11 -4.65 -24.03
N ASN A 29 -1.70 -3.59 -23.48
CA ASN A 29 -1.71 -2.26 -24.09
C ASN A 29 -0.50 -1.45 -23.59
N LEU A 30 0.45 -1.21 -24.50
CA LEU A 30 1.68 -0.47 -24.23
C LEU A 30 1.58 1.03 -24.53
N THR A 31 0.59 1.45 -25.31
CA THR A 31 0.64 2.75 -26.02
C THR A 31 -0.72 3.45 -26.09
N GLY A 32 -1.69 3.09 -25.24
CA GLY A 32 -3.08 3.53 -25.41
C GLY A 32 -3.70 3.01 -26.73
N THR A 33 -3.08 2.01 -27.35
CA THR A 33 -3.43 1.46 -28.65
C THR A 33 -3.14 -0.04 -28.66
N THR A 34 -4.04 -0.84 -29.23
CA THR A 34 -3.82 -2.28 -29.50
C THR A 34 -2.66 -2.51 -30.47
N SER A 35 -2.23 -3.78 -30.59
CA SER A 35 -1.27 -4.22 -31.62
C SER A 35 -1.74 -3.96 -33.06
N ASP A 36 -3.05 -3.79 -33.30
CA ASP A 36 -3.64 -3.43 -34.59
C ASP A 36 -3.85 -1.90 -34.80
N GLY A 37 -3.39 -1.08 -33.85
CA GLY A 37 -3.43 0.39 -33.94
C GLY A 37 -4.79 1.00 -33.60
N THR A 38 -5.72 0.23 -33.03
CA THR A 38 -6.97 0.75 -32.49
C THR A 38 -6.66 1.48 -31.19
N GLU A 39 -7.02 2.76 -31.11
CA GLU A 39 -6.94 3.54 -29.88
C GLU A 39 -7.88 2.91 -28.84
N ILE A 40 -7.31 2.54 -27.70
CA ILE A 40 -8.04 2.06 -26.54
C ILE A 40 -7.88 3.13 -25.48
N ASP A 41 -9.01 3.70 -25.04
CA ASP A 41 -9.04 4.43 -23.78
C ASP A 41 -8.61 3.47 -22.68
N GLY A 42 -7.37 3.64 -22.22
CA GLY A 42 -6.81 2.78 -21.21
C GLY A 42 -5.37 3.16 -20.86
N PRO A 43 -4.98 2.94 -19.61
CA PRO A 43 -3.67 3.27 -19.06
C PRO A 43 -2.58 2.37 -19.66
N ALA A 44 -1.36 2.87 -19.78
CA ALA A 44 -0.22 2.03 -20.11
C ALA A 44 0.21 1.23 -18.87
N ALA A 45 0.55 -0.04 -19.04
CA ALA A 45 0.99 -0.90 -17.93
C ALA A 45 2.28 -0.43 -17.23
N PHE A 46 2.94 0.59 -17.79
CA PHE A 46 4.18 1.19 -17.32
C PHE A 46 4.00 2.64 -16.86
N ASP A 47 2.76 3.14 -16.80
CA ASP A 47 2.49 4.44 -16.19
C ASP A 47 2.84 4.38 -14.71
N VAL A 48 3.59 5.38 -14.24
CA VAL A 48 4.10 5.46 -12.88
C VAL A 48 3.20 6.37 -12.06
N ALA A 49 2.75 5.87 -10.92
CA ALA A 49 2.18 6.66 -9.84
C ALA A 49 3.19 6.77 -8.68
N TYR A 50 3.00 7.75 -7.82
CA TYR A 50 3.78 7.90 -6.61
C TYR A 50 2.90 8.09 -5.39
N ARG A 51 3.36 7.55 -4.27
CA ARG A 51 2.69 7.67 -3.00
C ARG A 51 2.94 9.05 -2.42
N ILE A 52 1.88 9.75 -2.02
CA ILE A 52 1.98 11.16 -1.58
C ILE A 52 2.93 11.32 -0.38
N THR A 53 2.93 10.36 0.54
CA THR A 53 3.65 10.46 1.83
C THR A 53 5.17 10.44 1.69
N ASP A 54 5.71 9.83 0.64
CA ASP A 54 7.16 9.60 0.52
C ASP A 54 7.69 9.60 -0.92
N GLY A 55 6.84 9.92 -1.89
CA GLY A 55 7.21 9.88 -3.29
C GLY A 55 7.54 8.47 -3.79
N MET A 56 7.19 7.40 -3.05
CA MET A 56 7.50 6.03 -3.46
C MET A 56 6.84 5.74 -4.81
N PRO A 57 7.60 5.38 -5.87
CA PRO A 57 7.05 5.12 -7.18
C PRO A 57 6.62 3.66 -7.34
N MET A 58 5.47 3.45 -7.98
CA MET A 58 4.98 2.16 -8.45
C MET A 58 4.32 2.32 -9.81
N TYR A 59 4.24 1.25 -10.60
CA TYR A 59 3.32 1.28 -11.74
C TYR A 59 1.88 1.38 -11.24
N GLU A 60 0.97 2.04 -11.97
CA GLU A 60 -0.39 2.28 -11.47
C GLU A 60 -1.09 0.96 -11.07
N GLY A 61 -0.94 -0.11 -11.84
CA GLY A 61 -1.50 -1.42 -11.51
C GLY A 61 -0.86 -2.07 -10.27
N GLN A 62 0.46 -1.89 -10.09
CA GLN A 62 1.17 -2.32 -8.88
C GLN A 62 0.65 -1.55 -7.66
N ALA A 63 0.54 -0.22 -7.74
CA ALA A 63 0.03 0.65 -6.68
C ALA A 63 -1.40 0.28 -6.27
N LEU A 64 -2.30 0.02 -7.23
CA LEU A 64 -3.69 -0.34 -6.97
C LEU A 64 -3.84 -1.71 -6.29
N VAL A 65 -3.06 -2.71 -6.70
CA VAL A 65 -3.07 -4.02 -6.03
C VAL A 65 -2.47 -3.92 -4.63
N GLN A 66 -1.38 -3.17 -4.48
CA GLN A 66 -0.70 -3.05 -3.20
C GLN A 66 -1.52 -2.27 -2.17
N SER A 67 -2.08 -1.11 -2.55
CA SER A 67 -2.88 -0.23 -1.68
C SER A 67 -4.20 -0.83 -1.17
N THR A 68 -4.56 -2.04 -1.58
CA THR A 68 -5.85 -2.65 -1.24
C THR A 68 -5.73 -4.00 -0.56
N CYS A 69 -4.78 -4.84 -0.97
CA CYS A 69 -4.66 -6.21 -0.47
C CYS A 69 -3.22 -6.76 -0.48
N GLY A 70 -2.22 -5.91 -0.79
CA GLY A 70 -0.83 -6.34 -0.97
C GLY A 70 0.19 -5.66 -0.04
N ASP A 71 -0.18 -4.62 0.69
CA ASP A 71 0.77 -3.79 1.46
C ASP A 71 1.22 -4.44 2.78
N GLY A 72 2.00 -5.53 2.68
CA GLY A 72 2.84 -6.06 3.76
C GLY A 72 2.15 -6.76 4.94
N ALA A 73 0.95 -6.36 5.33
CA ALA A 73 0.29 -6.84 6.56
C ALA A 73 -1.06 -7.54 6.34
N PHE A 74 -1.73 -7.33 5.22
CA PHE A 74 -3.10 -7.78 5.02
C PHE A 74 -3.29 -8.62 3.76
N CYS A 75 -4.33 -9.44 3.76
CA CYS A 75 -4.81 -10.25 2.64
C CYS A 75 -3.72 -11.12 2.00
N HIS A 76 -3.03 -10.60 0.98
CA HIS A 76 -2.06 -11.33 0.17
C HIS A 76 -0.60 -10.99 0.53
N ALA A 77 -0.33 -10.51 1.75
CA ALA A 77 1.03 -10.34 2.22
C ALA A 77 1.60 -11.61 2.90
N PRO A 78 2.91 -11.88 2.80
CA PRO A 78 3.56 -12.97 3.54
C PRO A 78 3.38 -12.86 5.06
N GLY A 79 3.29 -11.63 5.58
CA GLY A 79 3.05 -11.33 6.99
C GLY A 79 1.61 -11.60 7.45
N ALA A 80 0.64 -11.64 6.54
CA ALA A 80 -0.78 -11.76 6.86
C ALA A 80 -1.13 -13.13 7.46
N LYS A 81 -1.65 -13.13 8.69
CA LYS A 81 -2.02 -14.34 9.45
C LYS A 81 -3.39 -14.19 10.10
N GLY A 82 -4.07 -15.32 10.32
CA GLY A 82 -5.32 -15.33 11.08
C GLY A 82 -6.38 -14.38 10.51
N GLY A 83 -6.82 -13.42 11.32
CA GLY A 83 -7.82 -12.43 10.94
C GLY A 83 -7.36 -11.46 9.85
N ASP A 84 -6.05 -11.19 9.75
CA ASP A 84 -5.49 -10.22 8.81
C ASP A 84 -5.38 -10.79 7.38
N ARG A 85 -5.53 -12.11 7.24
CA ARG A 85 -5.56 -12.82 5.95
C ARG A 85 -7.01 -12.93 5.43
N PHE A 86 -7.66 -11.79 5.21
CA PHE A 86 -9.09 -11.73 4.84
C PHE A 86 -9.39 -12.44 3.53
N GLY A 87 -9.99 -13.63 3.59
CA GLY A 87 -10.41 -14.40 2.41
C GLY A 87 -9.28 -14.96 1.55
N ALA A 88 -8.04 -14.51 1.73
CA ALA A 88 -6.88 -14.92 0.95
C ALA A 88 -6.39 -16.33 1.34
N PRO A 89 -6.25 -17.27 0.39
CA PRO A 89 -5.72 -18.60 0.65
C PRO A 89 -4.30 -18.56 1.20
N ALA A 90 -3.96 -19.49 2.09
CA ALA A 90 -2.61 -19.64 2.62
C ALA A 90 -1.58 -19.85 1.48
N GLY A 91 -0.49 -19.07 1.50
CA GLY A 91 0.58 -19.13 0.50
C GLY A 91 0.26 -18.45 -0.83
N MET A 92 -0.94 -17.88 -1.01
CA MET A 92 -1.26 -17.01 -2.15
C MET A 92 -0.96 -15.58 -1.74
N ASN A 93 0.25 -15.13 -2.07
CA ASN A 93 0.72 -13.79 -1.77
C ASN A 93 0.90 -12.99 -3.08
N PHE A 94 0.68 -11.68 -3.01
CA PHE A 94 0.74 -10.71 -4.11
C PHE A 94 1.49 -9.43 -3.67
N ASP A 95 2.31 -9.54 -2.62
CA ASP A 95 3.13 -8.45 -2.10
C ASP A 95 4.29 -8.14 -3.06
N VAL A 96 4.05 -7.18 -3.94
CA VAL A 96 5.04 -6.64 -4.89
C VAL A 96 5.65 -5.33 -4.39
N SER A 97 5.81 -5.20 -3.07
CA SER A 97 6.54 -4.08 -2.48
C SER A 97 7.99 -4.04 -2.95
N LEU A 98 8.58 -2.85 -2.89
CA LEU A 98 9.95 -2.61 -3.31
C LEU A 98 10.92 -3.53 -2.55
N VAL A 99 11.92 -4.03 -3.28
CA VAL A 99 13.10 -4.70 -2.73
C VAL A 99 13.95 -3.71 -1.94
N CYS A 100 13.92 -2.44 -2.31
CA CYS A 100 14.77 -1.41 -1.72
C CYS A 100 14.17 -0.01 -1.88
N ASN A 101 14.20 0.77 -0.81
CA ASN A 101 13.88 2.20 -0.81
C ASN A 101 15.17 2.98 -0.52
N GLY A 102 15.71 3.67 -1.52
CA GLY A 102 17.00 4.36 -1.47
C GLY A 102 18.14 3.61 -2.17
N ASP A 103 19.38 4.02 -1.86
CA ASP A 103 20.59 3.40 -2.41
C ASP A 103 20.68 1.91 -1.99
N VAL A 104 21.05 1.04 -2.94
CA VAL A 104 21.30 -0.39 -2.72
C VAL A 104 22.24 -0.65 -1.54
N ALA A 105 23.22 0.23 -1.32
CA ALA A 105 24.13 0.12 -0.18
C ALA A 105 23.38 0.13 1.17
N GLY A 106 22.34 0.96 1.32
CA GLY A 106 21.48 1.02 2.51
C GLY A 106 20.56 -0.20 2.63
N CYS A 107 20.35 -0.91 1.53
CA CYS A 107 19.43 -2.02 1.42
C CYS A 107 20.09 -3.39 1.62
N GLN A 108 21.37 -3.51 1.93
CA GLN A 108 22.02 -4.83 1.96
C GLN A 108 21.60 -5.72 3.14
N THR A 109 20.93 -5.19 4.15
CA THR A 109 20.72 -5.89 5.42
C THR A 109 19.26 -6.26 5.70
N ASN A 110 19.12 -7.40 6.38
CA ASN A 110 17.95 -8.03 6.99
C ASN A 110 16.54 -7.65 6.47
N PRO A 111 15.90 -8.48 5.62
CA PRO A 111 16.49 -9.62 4.94
C PRO A 111 17.51 -9.17 3.87
N PRO A 112 18.50 -10.00 3.53
CA PRO A 112 19.45 -9.72 2.45
C PRO A 112 18.77 -9.25 1.16
N TYR A 113 19.46 -8.40 0.40
CA TYR A 113 18.95 -7.87 -0.86
C TYR A 113 18.46 -8.98 -1.81
N ASP A 114 19.27 -10.03 -2.02
CA ASP A 114 18.93 -11.16 -2.89
C ASP A 114 17.66 -11.90 -2.44
N ASP A 115 17.45 -12.05 -1.13
CA ASP A 115 16.24 -12.68 -0.59
C ASP A 115 14.99 -11.83 -0.89
N ARG A 116 15.12 -10.50 -0.87
CA ARG A 116 14.03 -9.57 -1.22
C ARG A 116 13.75 -9.55 -2.72
N VAL A 117 14.77 -9.67 -3.56
CA VAL A 117 14.61 -9.87 -5.01
C VAL A 117 13.92 -11.21 -5.29
N GLN A 118 14.36 -12.28 -4.63
CA GLN A 118 13.72 -13.59 -4.75
C GLN A 118 12.25 -13.55 -4.33
N ARG A 119 11.92 -12.84 -3.24
CA ARG A 119 10.54 -12.57 -2.84
C ARG A 119 9.77 -11.86 -3.95
N LEU A 120 10.24 -10.70 -4.43
CA LEU A 120 9.54 -9.92 -5.46
C LEU A 120 9.29 -10.78 -6.71
N ASN A 121 10.29 -11.52 -7.17
CA ASN A 121 10.16 -12.43 -8.31
C ASN A 121 9.16 -13.56 -8.04
N GLY A 122 9.15 -14.12 -6.82
CA GLY A 122 8.18 -15.11 -6.38
C GLY A 122 6.74 -14.58 -6.39
N GLU A 123 6.53 -13.36 -5.90
CA GLU A 123 5.20 -12.76 -5.83
C GLU A 123 4.69 -12.29 -7.20
N GLN A 124 5.56 -11.76 -8.06
CA GLN A 124 5.22 -11.53 -9.48
C GLN A 124 4.83 -12.84 -10.18
N ASN A 125 5.53 -13.95 -9.92
CA ASN A 125 5.14 -15.26 -10.46
C ASN A 125 3.77 -15.70 -9.97
N ASN A 126 3.46 -15.51 -8.69
CA ASN A 126 2.14 -15.80 -8.13
C ASN A 126 1.05 -14.97 -8.82
N ILE A 127 1.27 -13.67 -8.98
CA ILE A 127 0.35 -12.76 -9.68
C ILE A 127 0.13 -13.23 -11.12
N ARG A 128 1.20 -13.51 -11.88
CA ARG A 128 1.07 -13.99 -13.26
C ARG A 128 0.30 -15.30 -13.38
N ASN A 129 0.51 -16.23 -12.44
CA ASN A 129 -0.21 -17.50 -12.41
C ASN A 129 -1.70 -17.33 -12.07
N TRP A 130 -2.05 -16.27 -11.34
CA TRP A 130 -3.41 -15.98 -10.87
C TRP A 130 -4.08 -14.80 -11.56
N ALA A 131 -3.45 -14.19 -12.57
CA ALA A 131 -3.86 -12.93 -13.16
C ALA A 131 -5.34 -12.90 -13.60
N GLU A 132 -5.81 -13.96 -14.27
CA GLU A 132 -7.23 -14.08 -14.64
C GLU A 132 -8.15 -14.20 -13.43
N GLY A 133 -7.76 -14.99 -12.43
CA GLY A 133 -8.53 -15.13 -11.20
C GLY A 133 -8.59 -13.81 -10.43
N MET A 134 -7.46 -13.11 -10.30
CA MET A 134 -7.37 -11.81 -9.62
C MET A 134 -8.37 -10.81 -10.21
N ILE A 135 -8.37 -10.61 -11.53
CA ILE A 135 -9.28 -9.64 -12.14
C ILE A 135 -10.76 -10.06 -12.03
N GLN A 136 -11.05 -11.37 -12.04
CA GLN A 136 -12.41 -11.88 -11.86
C GLN A 136 -12.91 -11.64 -10.43
N GLU A 137 -12.09 -11.93 -9.42
CA GLU A 137 -12.44 -11.69 -8.02
C GLU A 137 -12.59 -10.18 -7.72
N MET A 138 -11.77 -9.32 -8.35
CA MET A 138 -11.93 -7.86 -8.26
C MET A 138 -13.25 -7.39 -8.83
N ARG A 139 -13.58 -7.80 -10.06
CA ARG A 139 -14.86 -7.47 -10.71
C ARG A 139 -16.07 -8.00 -9.94
N ALA A 140 -15.91 -9.14 -9.26
CA ALA A 140 -16.93 -9.71 -8.39
C ALA A 140 -17.05 -8.99 -7.03
N GLY A 141 -16.15 -8.08 -6.69
CA GLY A 141 -16.08 -7.40 -5.39
C GLY A 141 -15.64 -8.31 -4.25
N ALA A 142 -15.04 -9.46 -4.56
CA ALA A 142 -14.47 -10.39 -3.60
C ALA A 142 -13.03 -10.02 -3.22
N MET A 143 -12.34 -9.25 -4.06
CA MET A 143 -11.01 -8.70 -3.79
C MET A 143 -10.98 -7.18 -4.06
N PRO A 144 -10.86 -6.33 -3.03
CA PRO A 144 -10.79 -6.65 -1.60
C PRO A 144 -12.19 -7.03 -1.03
N PRO A 145 -12.29 -7.92 0.00
CA PRO A 145 -13.57 -8.49 0.40
C PRO A 145 -14.43 -7.54 1.26
N GLY A 146 -15.52 -7.02 0.70
CA GLY A 146 -16.59 -6.35 1.47
C GLY A 146 -16.11 -5.26 2.44
N GLU A 147 -16.62 -5.28 3.68
CA GLU A 147 -16.23 -4.29 4.71
C GLU A 147 -14.80 -4.45 5.20
N ALA A 148 -14.31 -5.69 5.33
CA ALA A 148 -12.92 -5.93 5.70
C ALA A 148 -11.97 -5.30 4.68
N GLY A 149 -12.25 -5.50 3.39
CA GLY A 149 -11.53 -4.86 2.30
C GLY A 149 -11.63 -3.34 2.29
N ARG A 150 -12.74 -2.76 2.75
CA ARG A 150 -12.91 -1.29 2.92
C ARG A 150 -11.93 -0.73 3.94
N ARG A 151 -11.69 -1.43 5.05
CA ARG A 151 -10.78 -1.00 6.12
C ARG A 151 -9.30 -0.99 5.72
N VAL A 152 -8.94 -1.74 4.68
CA VAL A 152 -7.56 -1.79 4.16
C VAL A 152 -7.39 -0.94 2.89
N ARG A 153 -8.49 -0.48 2.30
CA ARG A 153 -8.47 0.43 1.14
C ARG A 153 -8.05 1.83 1.61
N ASN A 154 -7.34 2.55 0.76
CA ASN A 154 -7.07 3.99 0.89
C ASN A 154 -6.18 4.46 2.05
N ASN A 155 -5.43 3.58 2.73
CA ASN A 155 -4.50 4.05 3.78
C ASN A 155 -3.35 4.93 3.23
N THR A 156 -3.16 5.00 1.90
CA THR A 156 -2.26 6.02 1.32
C THR A 156 -2.70 6.44 -0.10
N PRO A 157 -2.93 7.74 -0.35
CA PRO A 157 -3.20 8.25 -1.70
C PRO A 157 -2.01 8.03 -2.63
N TRP A 158 -2.32 7.62 -3.85
CA TRP A 158 -1.37 7.52 -4.96
C TRP A 158 -1.73 8.55 -6.02
N LEU A 159 -0.73 9.31 -6.47
CA LEU A 159 -0.88 10.37 -7.44
C LEU A 159 -0.18 10.00 -8.75
N ARG A 160 -0.79 10.42 -9.85
CA ARG A 160 -0.15 10.49 -11.17
C ARG A 160 0.80 11.68 -11.24
N PRO A 161 1.71 11.75 -12.24
CA PRO A 161 2.61 12.88 -12.42
C PRO A 161 1.90 14.23 -12.59
N ASP A 162 0.64 14.24 -13.05
CA ASP A 162 -0.20 15.42 -13.19
C ASP A 162 -0.97 15.80 -11.91
N GLN A 163 -0.65 15.14 -10.79
CA GLN A 163 -1.27 15.28 -9.47
C GLN A 163 -2.72 14.78 -9.37
N SER A 164 -3.24 14.11 -10.41
CA SER A 164 -4.52 13.41 -10.29
C SER A 164 -4.37 12.15 -9.43
N GLU A 165 -5.36 11.89 -8.58
CA GLU A 165 -5.40 10.67 -7.76
C GLU A 165 -5.65 9.44 -8.64
N LEU A 166 -5.06 8.31 -8.25
CA LEU A 166 -5.47 7.02 -8.79
C LEU A 166 -6.92 6.74 -8.38
N PRO A 167 -7.72 6.16 -9.29
CA PRO A 167 -9.13 5.89 -9.02
C PRO A 167 -9.27 4.79 -7.95
N SER A 168 -10.38 4.84 -7.21
CA SER A 168 -10.73 3.76 -6.26
C SER A 168 -10.77 2.40 -6.97
N ILE A 169 -10.27 1.34 -6.32
CA ILE A 169 -10.14 -0.01 -6.87
C ILE A 169 -11.46 -0.61 -7.37
N ASP A 170 -12.59 -0.15 -6.84
CA ASP A 170 -13.93 -0.62 -7.21
C ASP A 170 -14.43 0.02 -8.51
N SER A 171 -13.73 1.04 -9.01
CA SER A 171 -14.10 1.74 -10.24
C SER A 171 -13.75 0.92 -11.49
N ALA A 172 -14.49 1.18 -12.57
CA ALA A 172 -14.20 0.57 -13.87
C ALA A 172 -12.80 0.98 -14.40
N GLU A 173 -12.35 2.19 -14.09
CA GLU A 173 -11.03 2.70 -14.47
C GLU A 173 -9.91 1.92 -13.77
N ALA A 174 -9.99 1.77 -12.44
CA ALA A 174 -9.00 1.01 -11.66
C ALA A 174 -8.92 -0.46 -12.10
N GLN A 175 -10.08 -1.09 -12.33
CA GLN A 175 -10.12 -2.47 -12.82
C GLN A 175 -9.48 -2.61 -14.21
N GLU A 176 -9.59 -1.60 -15.06
CA GLU A 176 -8.94 -1.59 -16.37
C GLU A 176 -7.43 -1.36 -16.28
N ILE A 177 -6.97 -0.47 -15.37
CA ILE A 177 -5.55 -0.32 -15.01
C ILE A 177 -4.96 -1.67 -14.60
N VAL A 178 -5.59 -2.34 -13.62
CA VAL A 178 -5.09 -3.62 -13.12
C VAL A 178 -5.18 -4.72 -14.18
N ARG A 179 -6.27 -4.80 -14.96
CA ARG A 179 -6.38 -5.75 -16.09
C ARG A 179 -5.21 -5.57 -17.06
N ASN A 180 -4.93 -4.35 -17.49
CA ASN A 180 -3.88 -4.10 -18.47
C ASN A 180 -2.49 -4.43 -17.91
N TRP A 181 -2.23 -4.02 -16.68
CA TRP A 181 -1.00 -4.37 -15.95
C TRP A 181 -0.79 -5.89 -15.87
N LEU A 182 -1.83 -6.65 -15.50
CA LEU A 182 -1.82 -8.12 -15.48
C LEU A 182 -1.62 -8.72 -16.88
N ALA A 183 -2.22 -8.13 -17.92
CA ALA A 183 -2.04 -8.57 -19.31
C ALA A 183 -0.60 -8.36 -19.81
N CYS A 184 0.11 -7.39 -19.24
CA CYS A 184 1.50 -7.08 -19.51
C CYS A 184 2.49 -7.82 -18.60
N ASP A 185 2.10 -8.98 -18.05
CA ASP A 185 2.89 -9.80 -17.14
C ASP A 185 3.22 -9.12 -15.79
N ALA A 186 2.40 -8.15 -15.37
CA ALA A 186 2.47 -7.50 -14.06
C ALA A 186 3.88 -6.96 -13.73
N PRO A 187 4.43 -6.03 -14.55
CA PRO A 187 5.75 -5.46 -14.28
C PRO A 187 5.74 -4.77 -12.91
N ALA A 188 6.85 -4.79 -12.17
CA ALA A 188 6.94 -4.11 -10.88
C ALA A 188 8.21 -3.28 -10.77
N ILE A 189 8.06 -2.07 -10.25
CA ILE A 189 9.18 -1.28 -9.74
C ILE A 189 9.64 -1.94 -8.45
N GLY A 190 10.87 -2.44 -8.46
CA GLY A 190 11.47 -3.13 -7.33
C GLY A 190 12.42 -2.25 -6.53
N ARG A 191 12.84 -1.10 -7.06
CA ARG A 191 13.72 -0.17 -6.34
C ARG A 191 13.33 1.28 -6.61
N THR A 192 13.61 2.14 -5.65
CA THR A 192 13.61 3.59 -5.85
C THR A 192 14.85 4.26 -5.26
N GLU A 193 15.21 5.42 -5.82
CA GLU A 193 16.30 6.28 -5.37
C GLU A 193 15.85 7.74 -5.32
N THR A 194 16.56 8.57 -4.55
CA THR A 194 16.36 10.01 -4.58
C THR A 194 16.78 10.57 -5.95
N PRO A 195 15.93 11.36 -6.63
CA PRO A 195 16.26 11.95 -7.92
C PRO A 195 17.45 12.93 -7.79
N PRO A 196 18.42 12.94 -8.73
CA PRO A 196 19.50 13.92 -8.74
C PRO A 196 19.01 15.36 -8.94
N THR A 197 17.90 15.53 -9.67
CA THR A 197 17.21 16.79 -9.89
C THR A 197 15.70 16.57 -9.96
N ASP A 198 14.89 17.61 -9.73
CA ASP A 198 13.42 17.50 -9.85
C ASP A 198 12.97 17.02 -11.24
N ALA A 199 13.75 17.30 -12.28
CA ALA A 199 13.47 16.83 -13.64
C ALA A 199 13.64 15.31 -13.81
N ASP A 200 14.37 14.65 -12.90
CA ASP A 200 14.58 13.21 -12.89
C ASP A 200 13.50 12.45 -12.11
N GLN A 201 12.59 13.15 -11.42
CA GLN A 201 11.49 12.52 -10.68
C GLN A 201 10.68 11.59 -11.59
N LEU A 202 10.36 10.40 -11.07
CA LEU A 202 9.60 9.35 -11.76
C LEU A 202 10.27 8.81 -13.04
N GLN A 203 11.51 9.21 -13.34
CA GLN A 203 12.28 8.66 -14.46
C GLN A 203 13.01 7.36 -14.04
N PRO A 204 13.31 6.46 -14.99
CA PRO A 204 14.17 5.31 -14.72
C PRO A 204 15.53 5.73 -14.15
N CYS A 205 16.02 4.96 -13.16
CA CYS A 205 17.34 5.21 -12.60
C CYS A 205 18.46 4.94 -13.62
N GLY A 206 19.63 5.52 -13.39
CA GLY A 206 20.75 5.57 -14.34
C GLY A 206 21.53 4.26 -14.58
N ALA A 207 21.03 3.08 -14.19
CA ALA A 207 21.72 1.80 -14.36
C ALA A 207 20.81 0.71 -14.95
N SER A 208 21.23 0.12 -16.07
CA SER A 208 20.49 -0.91 -16.84
C SER A 208 20.79 -2.35 -16.42
N ASP A 209 21.73 -2.57 -15.50
CA ASP A 209 22.31 -3.89 -15.20
C ASP A 209 21.71 -4.51 -13.92
N GLU A 210 20.49 -4.13 -13.58
CA GLU A 210 19.90 -4.44 -12.30
C GLU A 210 18.82 -5.50 -12.41
N GLU A 211 18.77 -6.37 -11.40
CA GLU A 211 17.84 -7.50 -11.35
C GLU A 211 16.38 -7.05 -11.17
N VAL A 212 16.16 -5.79 -10.83
CA VAL A 212 14.85 -5.16 -10.64
C VAL A 212 14.79 -3.79 -11.30
N ILE A 213 13.58 -3.36 -11.67
CA ILE A 213 13.34 -2.04 -12.24
C ILE A 213 13.53 -0.98 -11.14
N CYS A 214 14.35 0.03 -11.43
CA CYS A 214 14.53 1.20 -10.58
C CYS A 214 13.90 2.45 -11.21
N VAL A 215 13.15 3.19 -10.42
CA VAL A 215 12.59 4.50 -10.78
C VAL A 215 12.88 5.50 -9.66
N TYR A 216 13.32 6.70 -10.00
CA TYR A 216 13.54 7.74 -9.01
C TYR A 216 12.22 8.14 -8.33
N SER A 217 12.29 8.45 -7.05
CA SER A 217 11.12 8.85 -6.27
C SER A 217 10.45 10.07 -6.90
N GLY A 218 9.13 10.14 -6.75
CA GLY A 218 8.35 11.32 -7.08
C GLY A 218 8.64 12.49 -6.15
N PRO A 219 7.94 13.62 -6.35
CA PRO A 219 7.97 14.70 -5.38
C PRO A 219 7.44 14.15 -4.06
N ALA A 220 8.24 14.27 -3.00
CA ALA A 220 7.71 14.07 -1.65
C ALA A 220 6.66 15.15 -1.41
N ALA A 221 5.53 14.81 -0.79
CA ALA A 221 4.67 15.85 -0.26
C ALA A 221 5.46 16.76 0.70
N ASP A 222 5.00 18.00 0.84
CA ASP A 222 5.48 18.84 1.91
C ASP A 222 5.36 18.05 3.22
N LEU A 223 6.48 17.89 3.91
CA LEU A 223 6.49 17.27 5.22
C LEU A 223 5.62 18.12 6.15
N PRO A 224 4.85 17.49 7.07
CA PRO A 224 4.10 18.28 8.04
C PRO A 224 5.06 19.15 8.84
N ASP A 225 4.64 20.35 9.23
CA ASP A 225 5.42 21.13 10.19
C ASP A 225 5.55 20.33 11.50
N PRO A 226 6.63 20.49 12.27
CA PRO A 226 6.87 19.73 13.50
C PRO A 226 6.02 20.25 14.67
N ASN A 227 4.70 20.29 14.47
CA ASN A 227 3.65 20.54 15.47
C ASN A 227 2.63 19.39 15.44
N TRP A 228 1.90 19.20 16.54
CA TRP A 228 1.01 18.04 16.65
C TRP A 228 -0.15 18.10 15.66
N ASN A 229 -0.72 19.27 15.38
CA ASN A 229 -1.85 19.38 14.47
C ASN A 229 -1.51 18.90 13.06
N ASP A 230 -0.38 19.33 12.50
CA ASP A 230 0.04 18.90 11.15
C ASP A 230 0.48 17.44 11.12
N ILE A 231 1.23 16.99 12.15
CA ILE A 231 1.59 15.57 12.32
C ILE A 231 0.35 14.70 12.46
N TYR A 232 -0.65 15.17 13.21
CA TYR A 232 -1.87 14.43 13.45
C TYR A 232 -2.61 14.18 12.15
N TRP A 233 -2.90 15.23 11.38
CA TRP A 233 -3.66 15.08 10.13
C TRP A 233 -2.88 14.36 9.05
N THR A 234 -1.56 14.54 8.99
CA THR A 234 -0.75 13.95 7.93
C THR A 234 -0.35 12.50 8.23
N ILE A 235 0.06 12.20 9.47
CA ILE A 235 0.63 10.90 9.85
C ILE A 235 -0.36 10.11 10.70
N MET A 236 -0.81 10.67 11.83
CA MET A 236 -1.58 9.90 12.81
C MET A 236 -2.94 9.49 12.25
N PHE A 237 -3.65 10.43 11.62
CA PHE A 237 -4.96 10.21 11.04
C PHE A 237 -4.89 9.23 9.87
N THR A 238 -3.90 9.40 8.98
CA THR A 238 -3.81 8.56 7.78
C THR A 238 -3.27 7.16 8.05
N GLN A 239 -2.33 7.02 9.00
CA GLN A 239 -1.61 5.76 9.21
C GLN A 239 -2.00 5.03 10.51
N CYS A 240 -2.46 5.75 11.53
CA CYS A 240 -2.64 5.19 12.87
C CYS A 240 -4.11 5.07 13.30
N VAL A 241 -4.98 6.02 12.90
CA VAL A 241 -6.39 6.05 13.35
C VAL A 241 -7.19 4.84 12.85
N SER A 242 -6.80 4.18 11.75
CA SER A 242 -7.42 2.92 11.31
C SER A 242 -7.44 1.84 12.41
N CYS A 243 -6.40 1.82 13.26
CA CYS A 243 -6.24 0.88 14.37
C CYS A 243 -6.42 1.53 15.75
N HIS A 244 -6.30 2.85 15.84
CA HIS A 244 -6.35 3.65 17.08
C HIS A 244 -7.54 4.60 17.16
N GLY A 245 -8.48 4.50 16.22
CA GLY A 245 -9.72 5.24 16.15
C GLY A 245 -10.94 4.32 16.20
N PRO A 246 -12.04 4.77 16.80
CA PRO A 246 -13.24 3.97 17.02
C PRO A 246 -13.84 3.53 15.69
N ALA A 247 -14.42 2.32 15.67
CA ALA A 247 -15.29 1.91 14.58
C ALA A 247 -16.47 2.89 14.49
N ASN A 248 -16.60 3.55 13.34
CA ASN A 248 -17.67 4.50 13.09
C ASN A 248 -18.22 4.28 11.67
N ASP A 249 -19.49 4.58 11.48
CA ASP A 249 -20.25 4.43 10.24
C ASP A 249 -20.63 5.81 9.64
N ASN A 250 -19.91 6.86 10.03
CA ASN A 250 -20.32 8.24 9.84
C ASN A 250 -19.63 8.91 8.66
N VAL A 251 -20.32 9.93 8.16
CA VAL A 251 -19.83 10.94 7.21
C VAL A 251 -19.21 12.05 8.05
N ASP A 252 -17.90 12.23 7.95
CA ASP A 252 -17.21 13.38 8.50
C ASP A 252 -17.48 14.62 7.63
N SER A 253 -17.42 15.81 8.21
CA SER A 253 -17.53 17.07 7.48
C SER A 253 -16.41 18.03 7.83
N ASN A 254 -15.42 17.56 8.58
CA ASN A 254 -14.23 18.31 8.90
C ASN A 254 -13.39 18.54 7.63
N PRO A 255 -13.14 19.78 7.22
CA PRO A 255 -12.31 20.07 6.04
C PRO A 255 -10.85 19.64 6.21
N ASP A 256 -10.37 19.43 7.43
CA ASP A 256 -8.99 19.00 7.71
C ASP A 256 -8.82 17.49 7.59
N ASN A 257 -9.91 16.72 7.44
CA ASN A 257 -9.84 15.29 7.19
C ASN A 257 -9.28 15.01 5.78
N PRO A 258 -8.10 14.37 5.66
CA PRO A 258 -7.47 14.11 4.36
C PRO A 258 -8.21 13.06 3.51
N PHE A 259 -9.17 12.32 4.09
CA PHE A 259 -10.03 11.36 3.40
C PHE A 259 -11.42 11.92 3.09
N GLY A 260 -11.60 13.25 3.21
CA GLY A 260 -12.86 13.93 2.98
C GLY A 260 -13.89 13.54 4.02
N ASP A 261 -14.92 12.80 3.59
CA ASP A 261 -16.06 12.44 4.45
C ASP A 261 -15.86 11.09 5.17
N GLU A 262 -14.76 10.37 4.95
CA GLU A 262 -14.51 9.05 5.54
C GLU A 262 -13.54 9.13 6.72
N ILE A 263 -13.87 8.46 7.83
CA ILE A 263 -12.96 8.34 8.98
C ILE A 263 -12.34 6.94 8.94
N PRO A 264 -11.00 6.82 8.93
CA PRO A 264 -10.30 5.54 8.95
C PRO A 264 -10.48 4.93 10.34
N GLY A 265 -11.53 4.15 10.57
CA GLY A 265 -11.85 3.58 11.89
C GLY A 265 -11.85 2.05 11.91
N GLY A 266 -11.93 1.47 13.10
CA GLY A 266 -12.07 0.02 13.25
C GLY A 266 -11.47 -0.58 14.51
N ALA A 267 -10.90 0.24 15.40
CA ALA A 267 -10.29 -0.21 16.62
C ALA A 267 -11.29 -0.96 17.51
N SER A 268 -10.85 -2.09 18.07
CA SER A 268 -11.59 -2.73 19.17
C SER A 268 -11.51 -1.86 20.44
N PRO A 269 -12.45 -1.98 21.38
CA PRO A 269 -12.36 -1.28 22.67
C PRO A 269 -11.04 -1.55 23.42
N ALA A 270 -10.43 -2.72 23.20
CA ALA A 270 -9.14 -3.06 23.80
C ALA A 270 -7.97 -2.30 23.15
N ALA A 271 -8.05 -1.99 21.85
CA ALA A 271 -7.04 -1.19 21.15
C ALA A 271 -7.11 0.28 21.59
N LEU A 272 -8.32 0.85 21.69
CA LEU A 272 -8.53 2.21 22.22
C LEU A 272 -8.06 2.36 23.67
N ALA A 273 -8.17 1.31 24.48
CA ALA A 273 -7.66 1.32 25.86
C ALA A 273 -6.12 1.40 25.94
N VAL A 274 -5.39 1.10 24.86
CA VAL A 274 -3.92 1.22 24.80
C VAL A 274 -3.52 2.61 24.32
N LEU A 275 -4.12 3.05 23.20
CA LEU A 275 -3.91 4.38 22.63
C LEU A 275 -5.16 4.73 21.82
N ASP A 276 -5.84 5.80 22.23
CA ASP A 276 -6.99 6.37 21.55
C ASP A 276 -6.55 7.67 20.88
N LEU A 277 -6.55 7.67 19.55
CA LEU A 277 -6.24 8.84 18.72
C LEU A 277 -7.50 9.58 18.29
N SER A 278 -8.66 9.24 18.84
CA SER A 278 -9.91 9.97 18.58
C SER A 278 -10.17 11.04 19.63
N GLY A 279 -11.12 11.92 19.31
CA GLY A 279 -11.60 12.94 20.22
C GLY A 279 -12.76 12.49 21.09
N SER A 280 -13.18 13.40 21.97
CA SER A 280 -14.33 13.23 22.85
C SER A 280 -15.64 12.95 22.09
N ASN A 281 -15.74 13.41 20.85
CA ASN A 281 -16.81 13.08 19.92
C ASN A 281 -16.30 12.19 18.78
N THR A 282 -16.59 10.89 18.86
CA THR A 282 -16.13 9.89 17.89
C THR A 282 -16.81 9.98 16.52
N THR A 283 -17.69 10.96 16.30
CA THR A 283 -18.39 11.18 15.03
C THR A 283 -18.10 12.55 14.41
N ASP A 284 -17.19 13.32 15.00
CA ASP A 284 -16.82 14.67 14.57
C ASP A 284 -15.33 14.85 14.79
N THR A 285 -14.56 14.85 13.70
CA THR A 285 -13.10 14.83 13.79
C THR A 285 -12.49 16.21 14.03
N THR A 286 -13.30 17.28 14.03
CA THR A 286 -12.85 18.69 14.07
C THR A 286 -11.82 18.95 15.17
N ASN A 287 -11.95 18.32 16.33
CA ASN A 287 -11.04 18.52 17.47
C ASN A 287 -10.21 17.28 17.82
N TRP A 288 -10.15 16.25 16.97
CA TRP A 288 -9.45 15.01 17.36
C TRP A 288 -7.95 15.20 17.56
N ALA A 289 -7.31 16.10 16.82
CA ALA A 289 -5.91 16.44 17.03
C ALA A 289 -5.69 16.98 18.46
N GLU A 290 -6.44 18.01 18.87
CA GLU A 290 -6.36 18.59 20.22
C GLU A 290 -6.75 17.58 21.32
N ASP A 291 -7.85 16.85 21.13
CA ASP A 291 -8.38 15.93 22.14
C ASP A 291 -7.48 14.69 22.35
N SER A 292 -6.78 14.23 21.30
CA SER A 292 -5.90 13.06 21.37
C SER A 292 -4.49 13.38 21.91
N TYR A 293 -4.07 14.65 21.87
CA TYR A 293 -2.74 15.07 22.32
C TYR A 293 -2.37 14.58 23.73
N PRO A 294 -3.25 14.65 24.77
CA PRO A 294 -2.94 14.15 26.10
C PRO A 294 -2.85 12.62 26.21
N ALA A 295 -3.37 11.87 25.23
CA ALA A 295 -3.20 10.42 25.16
C ALA A 295 -1.81 10.01 24.65
N VAL A 296 -1.07 10.97 24.07
CA VAL A 296 0.26 10.77 23.48
C VAL A 296 1.33 11.41 24.34
N VAL A 297 1.21 12.71 24.63
CA VAL A 297 2.27 13.47 25.29
C VAL A 297 2.28 13.21 26.80
N ASN A 298 3.41 12.73 27.31
CA ASN A 298 3.61 12.32 28.71
C ASN A 298 2.63 11.22 29.20
N ALA A 299 1.91 10.57 28.29
CA ALA A 299 1.09 9.42 28.63
C ALA A 299 1.97 8.19 28.86
N SER A 300 1.62 7.34 29.83
CA SER A 300 2.33 6.07 30.02
C SER A 300 2.01 5.11 28.87
N ALA A 301 3.01 4.52 28.25
CA ALA A 301 2.84 3.68 27.06
C ALA A 301 1.97 2.43 27.26
N SER A 302 1.88 1.94 28.50
CA SER A 302 0.75 1.11 28.91
C SER A 302 0.62 1.04 30.42
N THR A 303 -0.61 0.87 30.90
CA THR A 303 -0.91 0.51 32.30
C THR A 303 -0.94 -1.01 32.52
N ALA A 304 -0.87 -1.82 31.45
CA ALA A 304 -0.92 -3.29 31.51
C ALA A 304 -0.19 -3.96 30.32
N GLY A 305 0.00 -5.28 30.36
CA GLY A 305 0.62 -6.02 29.24
C GLY A 305 2.13 -5.85 29.08
N SER A 306 2.66 -6.17 27.90
CA SER A 306 4.11 -6.27 27.63
C SER A 306 4.84 -4.92 27.66
N CYS A 307 4.12 -3.80 27.49
CA CYS A 307 4.68 -2.45 27.55
C CYS A 307 4.48 -1.77 28.92
N ALA A 308 3.92 -2.46 29.91
CA ALA A 308 3.68 -1.88 31.21
C ALA A 308 5.00 -1.42 31.86
N GLY A 309 5.09 -0.12 32.17
CA GLY A 309 6.27 0.47 32.82
C GLY A 309 7.50 0.63 31.92
N GLN A 310 7.37 0.51 30.60
CA GLN A 310 8.48 0.68 29.66
C GLN A 310 8.82 2.15 29.36
N GLY A 311 7.98 3.11 29.77
CA GLY A 311 8.23 4.54 29.55
C GLY A 311 6.97 5.31 29.19
N LEU A 312 7.18 6.46 28.55
CA LEU A 312 6.13 7.33 28.03
C LEU A 312 5.91 7.05 26.54
N VAL A 313 4.68 7.25 26.06
CA VAL A 313 4.38 7.22 24.62
C VAL A 313 5.25 8.27 23.92
N VAL A 314 5.23 9.49 24.44
CA VAL A 314 6.15 10.58 24.08
C VAL A 314 6.79 11.13 25.34
N GLU A 315 8.11 11.06 25.41
CA GLU A 315 8.94 11.73 26.39
C GLU A 315 9.40 13.08 25.84
N VAL A 316 8.80 14.15 26.36
CA VAL A 316 9.02 15.52 25.87
C VAL A 316 10.51 15.87 25.88
N SER A 317 10.99 16.41 24.75
CA SER A 317 12.40 16.76 24.52
C SER A 317 13.37 15.59 24.50
N ASN A 318 12.89 14.35 24.31
CA ASN A 318 13.72 13.15 24.20
C ASN A 318 13.08 12.13 23.25
N SER A 319 13.30 12.31 21.94
CA SER A 319 12.77 11.42 20.91
C SER A 319 13.31 9.98 21.01
N ASP A 320 14.55 9.79 21.48
CA ASP A 320 15.19 8.47 21.59
C ASP A 320 14.58 7.60 22.71
N ASP A 321 14.07 8.20 23.78
CA ASP A 321 13.36 7.48 24.87
C ASP A 321 11.83 7.43 24.66
N SER A 322 11.33 7.99 23.55
CA SER A 322 9.91 8.00 23.21
C SER A 322 9.47 6.72 22.52
N ILE A 323 8.59 5.94 23.16
CA ILE A 323 8.10 4.65 22.63
C ILE A 323 7.39 4.82 21.26
N MET A 324 6.76 5.97 21.01
CA MET A 324 6.14 6.25 19.72
C MET A 324 7.17 6.31 18.59
N VAL A 325 8.30 6.99 18.80
CA VAL A 325 9.38 7.12 17.80
C VAL A 325 10.06 5.78 17.58
N GLU A 326 10.37 5.07 18.66
CA GLU A 326 10.93 3.71 18.63
C GLU A 326 10.06 2.76 17.78
N LYS A 327 8.73 2.80 17.98
CA LYS A 327 7.78 2.04 17.19
C LYS A 327 7.82 2.44 15.72
N MET A 328 7.73 3.73 15.40
CA MET A 328 7.74 4.21 14.02
C MET A 328 9.02 3.82 13.25
N ARG A 329 10.16 3.71 13.95
CA ARG A 329 11.44 3.23 13.40
C ARG A 329 11.51 1.70 13.21
N GLY A 330 10.57 0.95 13.77
CA GLY A 330 10.62 -0.52 13.79
C GLY A 330 11.56 -1.09 14.84
N GLU A 331 11.96 -0.29 15.82
CA GLU A 331 12.97 -0.62 16.83
C GLU A 331 12.33 -1.12 18.15
N GLN A 332 11.01 -1.31 18.17
CA GLN A 332 10.24 -1.59 19.38
C GLN A 332 10.76 -2.76 20.23
N THR A 333 10.93 -2.47 21.51
CA THR A 333 11.34 -3.39 22.58
C THR A 333 10.14 -4.02 23.30
N CYS A 334 8.93 -3.49 23.09
CA CYS A 334 7.70 -3.98 23.71
C CYS A 334 6.48 -3.89 22.78
N GLY A 335 5.52 -4.80 22.99
CA GLY A 335 4.27 -4.83 22.21
C GLY A 335 4.47 -5.45 20.82
N GLY A 336 3.45 -5.30 19.96
CA GLY A 336 3.56 -5.68 18.54
C GLY A 336 4.31 -4.64 17.72
N GLU A 337 4.71 -5.05 16.51
CA GLU A 337 5.22 -4.17 15.46
C GLU A 337 4.16 -3.12 15.09
N MET A 338 4.59 -1.87 14.92
CA MET A 338 3.76 -0.73 14.58
C MET A 338 4.57 0.20 13.65
N PRO A 339 3.96 0.84 12.64
CA PRO A 339 2.59 0.63 12.19
C PRO A 339 2.37 -0.79 11.64
N LEU A 340 1.13 -1.28 11.75
CA LEU A 340 0.74 -2.51 11.07
C LEU A 340 0.68 -2.22 9.56
N GLY A 341 1.50 -2.90 8.74
CA GLY A 341 1.56 -2.63 7.29
C GLY A 341 2.98 -2.46 6.77
N GLY A 342 3.89 -2.01 7.64
CA GLY A 342 5.26 -1.68 7.30
C GLY A 342 5.70 -0.40 7.99
N LEU A 343 6.99 -0.08 7.90
CA LEU A 343 7.56 1.10 8.53
C LEU A 343 7.13 2.38 7.81
N LEU A 344 7.00 3.46 8.59
CA LEU A 344 6.82 4.79 8.01
C LEU A 344 8.08 5.21 7.26
N PRO A 345 7.94 6.04 6.22
CA PRO A 345 9.06 6.70 5.56
C PRO A 345 9.91 7.48 6.56
N GLN A 346 11.24 7.29 6.52
CA GLN A 346 12.15 7.93 7.47
C GLN A 346 11.96 9.46 7.59
N PRO A 347 11.73 10.23 6.51
CA PRO A 347 11.48 11.67 6.64
C PRO A 347 10.26 12.03 7.51
N LEU A 348 9.20 11.22 7.49
CA LEU A 348 8.02 11.43 8.36
C LEU A 348 8.34 11.07 9.82
N VAL A 349 9.14 10.02 10.02
CA VAL A 349 9.62 9.66 11.37
C VAL A 349 10.52 10.75 11.94
N ASP A 350 11.36 11.37 11.11
CA ASP A 350 12.26 12.45 11.51
C ASP A 350 11.49 13.70 11.93
N VAL A 351 10.39 14.03 11.23
CA VAL A 351 9.49 15.14 11.64
C VAL A 351 8.88 14.88 13.02
N VAL A 352 8.42 13.65 13.27
CA VAL A 352 7.87 13.28 14.58
C VAL A 352 8.94 13.36 15.66
N ALA A 353 10.15 12.87 15.39
CA ALA A 353 11.27 12.97 16.32
C ALA A 353 11.64 14.43 16.62
N GLU A 354 11.70 15.28 15.59
CA GLU A 354 11.93 16.71 15.73
C GLU A 354 10.84 17.38 16.58
N TRP A 355 9.57 17.09 16.34
CA TRP A 355 8.46 17.59 17.15
C TRP A 355 8.62 17.22 18.63
N VAL A 356 8.97 15.96 18.93
CA VAL A 356 9.25 15.54 20.31
C VAL A 356 10.39 16.37 20.91
N ASP A 357 11.50 16.50 20.19
CA ASP A 357 12.70 17.20 20.66
C ASP A 357 12.48 18.71 20.85
N LEU A 358 11.58 19.32 20.08
CA LEU A 358 11.11 20.70 20.23
C LEU A 358 10.21 20.92 21.45
N GLY A 359 9.90 19.85 22.20
CA GLY A 359 9.03 19.91 23.38
C GLY A 359 7.59 19.51 23.10
N ALA A 360 7.35 18.81 21.99
CA ALA A 360 6.06 18.32 21.55
C ALA A 360 4.97 19.41 21.48
N PRO A 361 5.17 20.55 20.80
CA PRO A 361 4.17 21.62 20.74
C PRO A 361 2.84 21.13 20.11
N LEU A 362 1.71 21.63 20.61
CA LEU A 362 0.41 21.34 20.01
C LEU A 362 0.26 22.03 18.64
N ASP A 363 0.66 23.30 18.57
CA ASP A 363 0.62 24.20 17.41
C ASP A 363 2.00 24.81 17.12
#